data_AF-H2B178-F1
#
_entry.id   AF-H2B178-F1
#
_cell.length_a   1.000
_cell.length_b   1.000
_cell.length_c   1.000
_cell.angle_alpha   90.00
_cell.angle_beta   90.00
_cell.angle_gamma   90.00
#
_symmetry.space_group_name_H-M   'P 1'
#
loop_
_entity.id
_entity.type
_entity.pdbx_description
1 polymer ?
#
loop_
_entity_poly.entity_id
_entity_poly.type
_entity_poly.pdbx_seq_one_letter_code
_entity_poly.pdbx_strand_id
1 'polypeptide(L)'
;MICNKNAVDYSLYLVTDSSMLPPNTSLYSQIEAGLKNGVTVVQVREKDSDTGAFIDEAVRIKELCTKYQVPLMINDRVDVAMAIDADGVHVGQDDMPIPMVRKLLGPDKIIGWSVGKVEEVETLAYWGPEMVDYIGVGTVFPTETKKNTKIPMGPRGVARILTALEDNKAEWCRTVAIGGLHPTNIERVLYQSFSQNGKRSLDGIAVVSDIMAAPDAGAATKRLQGLLKQNAYHFIPPCSVEKSDLSLHSKIKTVISNVNDKAPLIHHITNKVHQNFGANVTLSLGSSPIMSEIESEAQDLAELPHAALLLNTGSVAPVQMVKTAIAAYNKVKKPIVFDPVGYSATETRLLLNNTLLSHGQFTCIKGNIGEILSLANMSKNKMKGVDSGDHIVDKKYLALATKTVAYNFRTVAVCTGEDDFIADGTFGGEYKLGHGLNKHSLDDVPCLRVENGPIPIMGQITASGCSLGTTIACFLGGYDSRISVFETVTAAVMLYKSAGFKAASLCQGTASFQVHLVDTLYNLFQENSPETWTAKVSVV
;
A
#
# COMPACT_ATOMS: atom_id res chain seq x y z
N MET A 1 -8.51 -37.36 -4.94
CA MET A 1 -8.18 -35.93 -5.10
C MET A 1 -9.23 -35.29 -5.98
N ILE A 2 -9.79 -34.16 -5.54
CA ILE A 2 -10.91 -33.49 -6.23
C ILE A 2 -10.44 -32.72 -7.47
N CYS A 3 -9.18 -32.27 -7.50
CA CYS A 3 -8.59 -31.53 -8.61
C CYS A 3 -7.10 -31.89 -8.81
N ASN A 4 -6.58 -31.56 -9.99
CA ASN A 4 -5.14 -31.58 -10.27
C ASN A 4 -4.47 -30.48 -9.44
N LYS A 5 -3.39 -30.81 -8.70
CA LYS A 5 -2.68 -29.85 -7.85
C LYS A 5 -2.20 -28.58 -8.57
N ASN A 6 -1.96 -28.66 -9.89
CA ASN A 6 -1.57 -27.52 -10.72
C ASN A 6 -2.74 -26.61 -11.13
N ALA A 7 -3.98 -27.03 -10.87
CA ALA A 7 -5.21 -26.33 -11.28
C ALA A 7 -6.05 -25.87 -10.09
N VAL A 8 -5.48 -25.87 -8.88
CA VAL A 8 -6.17 -25.41 -7.66
C VAL A 8 -6.41 -23.90 -7.75
N ASP A 9 -7.66 -23.49 -7.55
CA ASP A 9 -8.04 -22.09 -7.46
C ASP A 9 -7.83 -21.58 -6.02
N TYR A 10 -6.76 -20.83 -5.80
CA TYR A 10 -6.42 -20.28 -4.49
C TYR A 10 -7.13 -18.96 -4.15
N SER A 11 -8.03 -18.46 -5.01
CA SER A 11 -8.62 -17.11 -4.91
C SER A 11 -9.13 -16.76 -3.51
N LEU A 12 -10.00 -17.61 -2.95
CA LEU A 12 -10.56 -17.41 -1.61
C LEU A 12 -10.39 -18.67 -0.76
N TYR A 13 -9.37 -18.64 0.07
CA TYR A 13 -8.98 -19.73 0.93
C TYR A 13 -9.54 -19.53 2.35
N LEU A 14 -10.48 -20.39 2.76
CA LEU A 14 -10.98 -20.44 4.13
C LEU A 14 -10.09 -21.34 5.00
N VAL A 15 -9.60 -20.79 6.12
CA VAL A 15 -8.96 -21.55 7.19
C VAL A 15 -9.90 -21.57 8.39
N THR A 16 -10.17 -22.75 8.96
CA THR A 16 -11.14 -22.88 10.04
C THR A 16 -10.58 -22.52 11.41
N ASP A 17 -11.47 -22.19 12.34
CA ASP A 17 -11.18 -22.11 13.77
C ASP A 17 -12.50 -22.31 14.54
N SER A 18 -12.61 -23.41 15.27
CA SER A 18 -13.83 -23.78 16.03
C SER A 18 -14.09 -22.88 17.23
N SER A 19 -13.09 -22.13 17.73
CA SER A 19 -13.21 -21.37 18.98
C SER A 19 -13.93 -20.02 18.83
N MET A 20 -14.23 -19.59 17.60
CA MET A 20 -14.79 -18.26 17.29
C MET A 20 -16.14 -18.30 16.59
N LEU A 21 -16.80 -19.47 16.62
CA LEU A 21 -18.10 -19.66 15.97
C LEU A 21 -19.19 -18.80 16.63
N PRO A 22 -20.04 -18.13 15.86
CA PRO A 22 -21.22 -17.46 16.39
C PRO A 22 -22.18 -18.45 17.09
N PRO A 23 -23.02 -17.97 18.03
CA PRO A 23 -24.04 -18.79 18.65
C PRO A 23 -24.95 -19.47 17.61
N ASN A 24 -25.35 -20.71 17.88
CA ASN A 24 -26.21 -21.52 17.01
C ASN A 24 -25.63 -21.84 15.61
N THR A 25 -24.32 -21.68 15.44
CA THR A 25 -23.62 -22.13 14.23
C THR A 25 -22.70 -23.31 14.55
N SER A 26 -22.27 -24.01 13.51
CA SER A 26 -21.29 -25.09 13.58
C SER A 26 -20.17 -24.84 12.59
N LEU A 27 -19.04 -25.52 12.78
CA LEU A 27 -17.94 -25.52 11.81
C LEU A 27 -18.46 -25.88 10.41
N TYR A 28 -19.25 -26.96 10.32
CA TYR A 28 -19.88 -27.42 9.09
C TYR A 28 -20.76 -26.36 8.42
N SER A 29 -21.64 -25.69 9.18
CA SER A 29 -22.57 -24.70 8.61
C SER A 29 -21.85 -23.45 8.10
N GLN A 30 -20.80 -22.99 8.79
CA GLN A 30 -19.99 -21.85 8.34
C GLN A 30 -19.21 -22.19 7.05
N ILE A 31 -18.60 -23.39 7.00
CA ILE A 31 -17.90 -23.87 5.80
C ILE A 31 -18.89 -24.02 4.64
N GLU A 32 -20.06 -24.63 4.84
CA GLU A 32 -21.05 -24.80 3.77
C GLU A 32 -21.53 -23.44 3.24
N ALA A 33 -21.78 -22.48 4.15
CA ALA A 33 -22.14 -21.12 3.75
C ALA A 33 -21.00 -20.47 2.93
N GLY A 34 -19.74 -20.65 3.31
CA GLY A 34 -18.59 -20.20 2.52
C GLY A 34 -18.51 -20.85 1.13
N LEU A 35 -18.60 -22.17 1.06
CA LEU A 35 -18.53 -22.94 -0.20
C LEU A 35 -19.64 -22.51 -1.17
N LYS A 36 -20.88 -22.37 -0.69
CA LYS A 36 -22.02 -21.90 -1.51
C LYS A 36 -21.81 -20.50 -2.11
N ASN A 37 -20.95 -19.69 -1.51
CA ASN A 37 -20.79 -18.27 -1.83
C ASN A 37 -19.41 -17.91 -2.41
N GLY A 38 -18.54 -18.91 -2.64
CA GLY A 38 -17.33 -18.75 -3.45
C GLY A 38 -16.00 -18.93 -2.71
N VAL A 39 -15.97 -19.66 -1.59
CA VAL A 39 -14.71 -20.26 -1.09
C VAL A 39 -14.20 -21.30 -2.09
N THR A 40 -12.90 -21.28 -2.38
CA THR A 40 -12.27 -22.12 -3.40
C THR A 40 -11.24 -23.09 -2.84
N VAL A 41 -10.82 -22.92 -1.58
CA VAL A 41 -10.01 -23.89 -0.80
C VAL A 41 -10.48 -23.87 0.65
N VAL A 42 -10.56 -25.03 1.31
CA VAL A 42 -10.84 -25.14 2.74
C VAL A 42 -9.66 -25.82 3.43
N GLN A 43 -9.18 -25.25 4.54
CA GLN A 43 -8.23 -25.90 5.44
C GLN A 43 -8.86 -26.06 6.81
N VAL A 44 -8.95 -27.29 7.27
CA VAL A 44 -9.40 -27.56 8.64
C VAL A 44 -8.20 -27.47 9.58
N ARG A 45 -8.34 -26.59 10.58
CA ARG A 45 -7.38 -26.33 11.62
C ARG A 45 -8.05 -26.47 12.99
N GLU A 46 -7.82 -27.62 13.61
CA GLU A 46 -8.22 -27.90 14.99
C GLU A 46 -6.97 -28.19 15.81
N LYS A 47 -6.68 -27.35 16.81
CA LYS A 47 -5.48 -27.49 17.65
C LYS A 47 -5.70 -28.22 18.97
N ASP A 48 -6.93 -28.13 19.48
CA ASP A 48 -7.27 -28.56 20.83
C ASP A 48 -8.22 -29.77 20.86
N SER A 49 -8.54 -30.34 19.68
CA SER A 49 -9.44 -31.50 19.57
C SER A 49 -8.72 -32.83 19.66
N ASP A 50 -9.40 -33.82 20.23
CA ASP A 50 -8.92 -35.20 20.23
C ASP A 50 -8.87 -35.74 18.79
N THR A 51 -7.84 -36.54 18.50
CA THR A 51 -7.59 -37.03 17.13
C THR A 51 -8.77 -37.79 16.53
N GLY A 52 -9.48 -38.60 17.33
CA GLY A 52 -10.67 -39.32 16.85
C GLY A 52 -11.80 -38.37 16.43
N ALA A 53 -12.11 -37.38 17.28
CA ALA A 53 -13.12 -36.37 16.98
C ALA A 53 -12.74 -35.51 15.76
N PHE A 54 -11.45 -35.18 15.63
CA PHE A 54 -10.94 -34.46 14.46
C PHE A 54 -11.13 -35.28 13.18
N ILE A 55 -10.81 -36.57 13.18
CA ILE A 55 -11.03 -37.44 12.01
C ILE A 55 -12.52 -37.46 11.62
N ASP A 56 -13.42 -37.67 12.59
CA ASP A 56 -14.86 -37.74 12.32
C ASP A 56 -15.41 -36.43 11.73
N GLU A 57 -14.93 -35.28 12.20
CA GLU A 57 -15.30 -33.98 11.65
C GLU A 57 -14.67 -33.73 10.26
N ALA A 58 -13.40 -34.06 10.09
CA ALA A 58 -12.68 -33.88 8.83
C ALA A 58 -13.26 -34.74 7.70
N VAL A 59 -13.75 -35.97 8.00
CA VAL A 59 -14.48 -36.80 7.02
C VAL A 59 -15.75 -36.11 6.55
N ARG A 60 -16.58 -35.60 7.47
CA ARG A 60 -17.82 -34.86 7.11
C ARG A 60 -17.53 -33.62 6.28
N ILE A 61 -16.47 -32.88 6.62
CA ILE A 61 -16.04 -31.70 5.86
C ILE A 61 -15.48 -32.10 4.49
N LYS A 62 -14.77 -33.23 4.38
CA LYS A 62 -14.27 -33.76 3.09
C LYS A 62 -15.41 -34.08 2.14
N GLU A 63 -16.46 -34.74 2.62
CA GLU A 63 -17.66 -35.04 1.83
C GLU A 63 -18.33 -33.75 1.35
N LEU A 64 -18.44 -32.76 2.23
CA LEU A 64 -18.96 -31.44 1.91
C LEU A 64 -18.12 -30.75 0.83
N CYS A 65 -16.80 -30.68 1.00
CA CYS A 65 -15.89 -30.07 0.03
C CYS A 65 -15.93 -30.79 -1.33
N THR A 66 -16.03 -32.12 -1.33
CA THR A 66 -16.21 -32.95 -2.53
C THR A 66 -17.50 -32.59 -3.28
N LYS A 67 -18.61 -32.39 -2.57
CA LYS A 67 -19.89 -31.97 -3.16
C LYS A 67 -19.77 -30.63 -3.92
N TYR A 68 -18.96 -29.70 -3.43
CA TYR A 68 -18.72 -28.40 -4.06
C TYR A 68 -17.48 -28.36 -4.96
N GLN A 69 -16.81 -29.51 -5.16
CA GLN A 69 -15.58 -29.64 -5.95
C GLN A 69 -14.44 -28.72 -5.47
N VAL A 70 -14.35 -28.49 -4.17
CA VAL A 70 -13.32 -27.67 -3.52
C VAL A 70 -12.34 -28.59 -2.78
N PRO A 71 -11.01 -28.40 -2.90
CA PRO A 71 -10.04 -29.23 -2.17
C PRO A 71 -10.03 -28.95 -0.67
N LEU A 72 -9.84 -30.02 0.11
CA LEU A 72 -9.68 -29.98 1.57
C LEU A 72 -8.23 -30.18 1.99
N MET A 73 -7.66 -29.19 2.66
CA MET A 73 -6.35 -29.26 3.31
C MET A 73 -6.50 -29.56 4.81
N ILE A 74 -5.54 -30.30 5.38
CA ILE A 74 -5.43 -30.48 6.84
C ILE A 74 -4.22 -29.72 7.38
N ASN A 75 -4.45 -28.93 8.43
CA ASN A 75 -3.39 -28.17 9.09
C ASN A 75 -2.55 -29.06 10.02
N ASP A 76 -1.23 -29.05 9.84
CA ASP A 76 -0.15 -29.65 10.66
C ASP A 76 -0.19 -31.20 10.80
N ARG A 77 -1.38 -31.80 10.87
CA ARG A 77 -1.63 -33.23 11.14
C ARG A 77 -1.58 -34.08 9.87
N VAL A 78 -0.37 -34.41 9.43
CA VAL A 78 -0.11 -35.29 8.26
C VAL A 78 -0.75 -36.67 8.42
N ASP A 79 -0.75 -37.21 9.63
CA ASP A 79 -1.38 -38.48 9.99
C ASP A 79 -2.90 -38.46 9.77
N VAL A 80 -3.58 -37.40 10.19
CA VAL A 80 -5.02 -37.21 9.95
C VAL A 80 -5.30 -37.07 8.46
N ALA A 81 -4.49 -36.30 7.74
CA ALA A 81 -4.61 -36.12 6.29
C ALA A 81 -4.52 -37.46 5.55
N MET A 82 -3.62 -38.35 5.96
CA MET A 82 -3.51 -39.71 5.41
C MET A 82 -4.73 -40.55 5.78
N ALA A 83 -5.15 -40.54 7.05
CA ALA A 83 -6.25 -41.36 7.55
C ALA A 83 -7.56 -41.10 6.79
N ILE A 84 -7.83 -39.83 6.44
CA ILE A 84 -9.03 -39.45 5.69
C ILE A 84 -8.80 -39.30 4.19
N ASP A 85 -7.60 -39.58 3.69
CA ASP A 85 -7.19 -39.34 2.30
C ASP A 85 -7.48 -37.90 1.82
N ALA A 86 -7.15 -36.89 2.63
CA ALA A 86 -7.35 -35.48 2.30
C ALA A 86 -6.64 -35.08 0.99
N ASP A 87 -7.03 -33.96 0.37
CA ASP A 87 -6.40 -33.52 -0.88
C ASP A 87 -4.98 -32.98 -0.65
N GLY A 88 -4.68 -32.53 0.57
CA GLY A 88 -3.36 -32.04 0.93
C GLY A 88 -3.23 -31.64 2.40
N VAL A 89 -2.07 -31.08 2.71
CA VAL A 89 -1.72 -30.56 4.04
C VAL A 89 -1.14 -29.16 3.94
N HIS A 90 -1.25 -28.41 5.02
CA HIS A 90 -0.49 -27.18 5.23
C HIS A 90 0.30 -27.31 6.53
N VAL A 91 1.61 -27.04 6.48
CA VAL A 91 2.49 -27.12 7.64
C VAL A 91 3.22 -25.80 7.88
N GLY A 92 3.51 -25.52 9.15
CA GLY A 92 4.33 -24.40 9.59
C GLY A 92 5.84 -24.69 9.56
N GLN A 93 6.60 -23.73 10.11
CA GLN A 93 8.07 -23.83 10.20
C GLN A 93 8.52 -24.76 11.33
N ASP A 94 7.71 -24.90 12.38
CA ASP A 94 8.03 -25.69 13.57
C ASP A 94 7.37 -27.08 13.55
N ASP A 95 6.67 -27.41 12.45
CA ASP A 95 5.95 -28.66 12.25
C ASP A 95 6.84 -29.71 11.54
N MET A 96 6.25 -30.80 11.03
CA MET A 96 6.97 -31.84 10.31
C MET A 96 7.73 -31.27 9.09
N PRO A 97 9.04 -31.55 8.93
CA PRO A 97 9.81 -31.04 7.80
C PRO A 97 9.25 -31.51 6.44
N ILE A 98 9.18 -30.59 5.47
CA ILE A 98 8.62 -30.83 4.14
C ILE A 98 9.12 -32.12 3.47
N PRO A 99 10.42 -32.48 3.50
CA PRO A 99 10.87 -33.75 2.92
C PRO A 99 10.24 -35.00 3.53
N MET A 100 9.95 -34.97 4.84
CA MET A 100 9.25 -36.07 5.49
C MET A 100 7.76 -36.09 5.12
N VAL A 101 7.12 -34.92 5.07
CA VAL A 101 5.73 -34.79 4.63
C VAL A 101 5.55 -35.36 3.23
N ARG A 102 6.41 -34.95 2.28
CA ARG A 102 6.35 -35.43 0.89
C ARG A 102 6.60 -36.94 0.80
N LYS A 103 7.54 -37.48 1.58
CA LYS A 103 7.81 -38.93 1.64
C LYS A 103 6.59 -39.74 2.10
N LEU A 104 5.78 -39.21 3.02
CA LEU A 104 4.59 -39.88 3.54
C LEU A 104 3.38 -39.76 2.60
N LEU A 105 3.18 -38.57 2.01
CA LEU A 105 1.99 -38.27 1.21
C LEU A 105 2.12 -38.62 -0.29
N GLY A 106 3.34 -38.85 -0.76
CA GLY A 106 3.61 -39.10 -2.17
C GLY A 106 3.55 -37.82 -3.03
N PRO A 107 3.77 -37.94 -4.36
CA PRO A 107 3.96 -36.79 -5.25
C PRO A 107 2.67 -36.02 -5.56
N ASP A 108 1.52 -36.67 -5.43
CA ASP A 108 0.26 -36.14 -5.95
C ASP A 108 -0.43 -35.19 -4.98
N LYS A 109 -0.27 -35.38 -3.66
CA LYS A 109 -0.96 -34.57 -2.65
C LYS A 109 -0.44 -33.14 -2.63
N ILE A 110 -1.31 -32.19 -2.32
CA ILE A 110 -0.94 -30.78 -2.21
C ILE A 110 -0.21 -30.54 -0.88
N ILE A 111 0.93 -29.85 -0.92
CA ILE A 111 1.67 -29.43 0.28
C ILE A 111 1.80 -27.91 0.29
N GLY A 112 1.20 -27.31 1.31
CA GLY A 112 1.32 -25.90 1.66
C GLY A 112 2.36 -25.66 2.75
N TRP A 113 3.06 -24.54 2.66
CA TRP A 113 4.03 -24.15 3.69
C TRP A 113 3.85 -22.69 4.13
N SER A 114 3.90 -22.43 5.44
CA SER A 114 3.88 -21.06 5.97
C SER A 114 5.23 -20.38 5.75
N VAL A 115 5.25 -19.26 5.04
CA VAL A 115 6.46 -18.47 4.74
C VAL A 115 6.29 -17.02 5.18
N GLY A 116 7.32 -16.46 5.79
CA GLY A 116 7.39 -15.04 6.14
C GLY A 116 8.78 -14.42 5.98
N LYS A 117 9.76 -15.16 5.48
CA LYS A 117 11.12 -14.67 5.22
C LYS A 117 11.66 -15.10 3.86
N VAL A 118 12.63 -14.35 3.35
CA VAL A 118 13.23 -14.61 2.02
C VAL A 118 14.04 -15.90 2.03
N GLU A 119 14.74 -16.18 3.13
CA GLU A 119 15.58 -17.37 3.29
C GLU A 119 14.75 -18.68 3.27
N GLU A 120 13.48 -18.59 3.70
CA GLU A 120 12.53 -19.69 3.60
C GLU A 120 12.18 -19.95 2.12
N VAL A 121 12.02 -18.91 1.30
CA VAL A 121 11.80 -19.08 -0.16
C VAL A 121 13.00 -19.72 -0.85
N GLU A 122 14.22 -19.34 -0.47
CA GLU A 122 15.45 -19.95 -1.00
C GLU A 122 15.51 -21.45 -0.68
N THR A 123 15.08 -21.82 0.54
CA THR A 123 14.97 -23.22 0.96
C THR A 123 13.94 -23.98 0.12
N LEU A 124 12.77 -23.39 -0.11
CA LEU A 124 11.74 -23.95 -1.00
C LEU A 124 12.29 -24.16 -2.41
N ALA A 125 13.00 -23.18 -2.96
CA ALA A 125 13.55 -23.25 -4.31
C ALA A 125 14.62 -24.34 -4.42
N TYR A 126 15.47 -24.49 -3.40
CA TYR A 126 16.46 -25.56 -3.32
C TYR A 126 15.82 -26.96 -3.34
N TRP A 127 14.68 -27.14 -2.67
CA TRP A 127 13.92 -28.40 -2.69
C TRP A 127 13.27 -28.71 -4.05
N GLY A 128 12.95 -27.68 -4.84
CA GLY A 128 12.39 -27.83 -6.18
C GLY A 128 10.88 -28.09 -6.23
N PRO A 129 10.33 -28.26 -7.45
CA PRO A 129 8.89 -28.22 -7.73
C PRO A 129 8.05 -29.35 -7.14
N GLU A 130 8.69 -30.46 -6.76
CA GLU A 130 7.97 -31.62 -6.25
C GLU A 130 7.64 -31.51 -4.77
N MET A 131 8.19 -30.52 -4.06
CA MET A 131 8.22 -30.53 -2.59
C MET A 131 7.15 -29.65 -1.97
N VAL A 132 6.97 -28.42 -2.46
CA VAL A 132 5.96 -27.46 -1.98
C VAL A 132 5.18 -26.92 -3.18
N ASP A 133 3.85 -27.01 -3.11
CA ASP A 133 2.97 -26.61 -4.21
C ASP A 133 2.46 -25.16 -4.03
N TYR A 134 2.30 -24.70 -2.77
CA TYR A 134 1.94 -23.31 -2.48
C TYR A 134 2.47 -22.84 -1.12
N ILE A 135 2.52 -21.52 -0.91
CA ILE A 135 2.86 -20.92 0.37
C ILE A 135 1.79 -19.98 0.90
N GLY A 136 1.61 -20.00 2.23
CA GLY A 136 0.89 -18.98 2.96
C GLY A 136 1.84 -17.88 3.39
N VAL A 137 1.72 -16.69 2.80
CA VAL A 137 2.57 -15.53 3.06
C VAL A 137 1.98 -14.71 4.20
N GLY A 138 2.63 -14.73 5.37
CA GLY A 138 2.12 -14.00 6.54
C GLY A 138 2.97 -14.14 7.80
N THR A 139 2.67 -13.39 8.88
CA THR A 139 1.46 -12.59 9.13
C THR A 139 1.49 -11.21 8.44
N VAL A 140 0.49 -10.88 7.60
CA VAL A 140 0.43 -9.57 6.89
C VAL A 140 0.11 -8.42 7.84
N PHE A 141 -0.95 -8.56 8.64
CA PHE A 141 -1.38 -7.60 9.66
C PHE A 141 -1.51 -8.27 11.03
N PRO A 142 -1.52 -7.53 12.16
CA PRO A 142 -1.82 -8.12 13.47
C PRO A 142 -3.09 -8.98 13.45
N THR A 143 -3.07 -10.11 14.13
CA THR A 143 -4.23 -11.02 14.25
C THR A 143 -4.20 -11.71 15.59
N GLU A 144 -5.36 -11.89 16.20
CA GLU A 144 -5.54 -12.60 17.46
C GLU A 144 -5.66 -14.13 17.26
N THR A 145 -5.83 -14.59 16.01
CA THR A 145 -6.04 -16.02 15.67
C THR A 145 -4.79 -16.89 15.91
N LYS A 146 -3.58 -16.30 15.90
CA LYS A 146 -2.32 -17.02 16.21
C LYS A 146 -1.71 -16.45 17.50
N LYS A 147 -1.60 -17.30 18.53
CA LYS A 147 -1.04 -16.96 19.86
C LYS A 147 0.46 -16.59 19.84
N ASN A 148 1.21 -16.97 18.79
CA ASN A 148 2.61 -16.59 18.58
C ASN A 148 2.70 -15.48 17.52
N THR A 149 2.75 -14.21 17.93
CA THR A 149 2.72 -13.07 17.01
C THR A 149 4.11 -12.75 16.46
N LYS A 150 4.42 -13.26 15.26
CA LYS A 150 5.48 -12.71 14.39
C LYS A 150 5.14 -11.24 14.07
N ILE A 151 6.16 -10.39 13.93
CA ILE A 151 6.00 -8.98 13.55
C ILE A 151 5.28 -8.92 12.20
N PRO A 152 4.14 -8.19 12.08
CA PRO A 152 3.42 -8.06 10.82
C PRO A 152 4.29 -7.46 9.72
N MET A 153 4.25 -8.06 8.53
CA MET A 153 5.14 -7.68 7.42
C MET A 153 4.53 -6.66 6.45
N GLY A 154 3.20 -6.50 6.47
CA GLY A 154 2.46 -5.63 5.54
C GLY A 154 2.60 -6.02 4.06
N PRO A 155 1.98 -5.27 3.13
CA PRO A 155 2.06 -5.54 1.69
C PRO A 155 3.50 -5.53 1.15
N ARG A 156 4.37 -4.68 1.69
CA ARG A 156 5.80 -4.63 1.30
C ARG A 156 6.55 -5.90 1.69
N GLY A 157 6.24 -6.49 2.84
CA GLY A 157 6.80 -7.78 3.24
C GLY A 157 6.35 -8.89 2.29
N VAL A 158 5.07 -8.90 1.92
CA VAL A 158 4.54 -9.85 0.91
C VAL A 158 5.26 -9.66 -0.42
N ALA A 159 5.39 -8.43 -0.92
CA ALA A 159 6.10 -8.10 -2.16
C ALA A 159 7.56 -8.62 -2.17
N ARG A 160 8.26 -8.60 -1.02
CA ARG A 160 9.61 -9.17 -0.89
C ARG A 160 9.62 -10.68 -1.07
N ILE A 161 8.64 -11.39 -0.52
CA ILE A 161 8.49 -12.84 -0.70
C ILE A 161 8.17 -13.18 -2.16
N LEU A 162 7.27 -12.42 -2.79
CA LEU A 162 6.94 -12.59 -4.21
C LEU A 162 8.15 -12.32 -5.11
N THR A 163 8.96 -11.32 -4.78
CA THR A 163 10.21 -11.02 -5.50
C THR A 163 11.22 -12.16 -5.36
N ALA A 164 11.39 -12.70 -4.14
CA ALA A 164 12.28 -13.85 -3.92
C ALA A 164 11.86 -15.10 -4.72
N LEU A 165 10.55 -15.34 -4.89
CA LEU A 165 10.04 -16.43 -5.74
C LEU A 165 10.40 -16.23 -7.21
N GLU A 166 10.30 -14.99 -7.71
CA GLU A 166 10.70 -14.64 -9.07
C GLU A 166 12.21 -14.79 -9.29
N ASP A 167 13.01 -14.27 -8.36
CA ASP A 167 14.48 -14.32 -8.43
C ASP A 167 14.98 -15.77 -8.42
N ASN A 168 14.32 -16.65 -7.66
CA ASN A 168 14.61 -18.08 -7.61
C ASN A 168 13.88 -18.91 -8.69
N LYS A 169 13.13 -18.28 -9.61
CA LYS A 169 12.36 -18.95 -10.68
C LYS A 169 11.42 -20.04 -10.16
N ALA A 170 10.83 -19.83 -8.99
CA ALA A 170 9.87 -20.73 -8.36
C ALA A 170 8.47 -20.59 -8.97
N GLU A 171 8.36 -20.79 -10.29
CA GLU A 171 7.12 -20.62 -11.06
C GLU A 171 6.02 -21.62 -10.68
N TRP A 172 6.39 -22.80 -10.16
CA TRP A 172 5.41 -23.80 -9.71
C TRP A 172 4.63 -23.35 -8.47
N CYS A 173 5.27 -22.61 -7.58
CA CYS A 173 4.74 -22.31 -6.26
C CYS A 173 3.69 -21.19 -6.31
N ARG A 174 2.48 -21.50 -5.88
CA ARG A 174 1.37 -20.54 -5.70
C ARG A 174 1.48 -19.80 -4.36
N THR A 175 0.78 -18.70 -4.21
CA THR A 175 0.89 -17.80 -3.05
C THR A 175 -0.46 -17.29 -2.57
N VAL A 176 -0.71 -17.41 -1.26
CA VAL A 176 -1.86 -16.78 -0.61
C VAL A 176 -1.42 -15.89 0.53
N ALA A 177 -1.94 -14.66 0.60
CA ALA A 177 -1.68 -13.78 1.73
C ALA A 177 -2.53 -14.20 2.93
N ILE A 178 -1.97 -14.18 4.15
CA ILE A 178 -2.69 -14.56 5.36
C ILE A 178 -2.34 -13.69 6.58
N GLY A 179 -3.33 -13.46 7.44
CA GLY A 179 -3.18 -12.82 8.74
C GLY A 179 -3.71 -11.39 8.78
N GLY A 180 -4.82 -11.21 9.49
CA GLY A 180 -5.48 -9.90 9.68
C GLY A 180 -6.11 -9.33 8.41
N LEU A 181 -6.48 -10.17 7.45
CA LEU A 181 -7.13 -9.75 6.20
C LEU A 181 -8.64 -9.59 6.40
N HIS A 182 -9.14 -8.42 6.03
CA HIS A 182 -10.54 -8.02 6.13
C HIS A 182 -10.94 -7.15 4.94
N PRO A 183 -12.24 -6.94 4.66
CA PRO A 183 -12.69 -6.09 3.56
C PRO A 183 -12.06 -4.68 3.51
N THR A 184 -11.66 -4.16 4.67
CA THR A 184 -11.02 -2.84 4.81
C THR A 184 -9.58 -2.78 4.31
N ASN A 185 -8.90 -3.91 4.08
CA ASN A 185 -7.48 -3.93 3.70
C ASN A 185 -7.13 -4.88 2.54
N ILE A 186 -8.01 -5.80 2.15
CA ILE A 186 -7.74 -6.80 1.10
C ILE A 186 -7.34 -6.15 -0.23
N GLU A 187 -8.12 -5.18 -0.72
CA GLU A 187 -7.82 -4.55 -2.02
C GLU A 187 -6.44 -3.90 -2.02
N ARG A 188 -6.06 -3.24 -0.91
CA ARG A 188 -4.73 -2.64 -0.76
C ARG A 188 -3.62 -3.69 -0.74
N VAL A 189 -3.84 -4.83 -0.07
CA VAL A 189 -2.89 -5.94 -0.09
C VAL A 189 -2.71 -6.45 -1.51
N LEU A 190 -3.79 -6.72 -2.24
CA LEU A 190 -3.72 -7.19 -3.63
C LEU A 190 -3.06 -6.17 -4.55
N TYR A 191 -3.33 -4.89 -4.33
CA TYR A 191 -2.82 -3.79 -5.13
C TYR A 191 -1.32 -3.52 -4.95
N GLN A 192 -0.81 -3.63 -3.72
CA GLN A 192 0.60 -3.34 -3.40
C GLN A 192 1.51 -4.58 -3.34
N SER A 193 0.94 -5.79 -3.35
CA SER A 193 1.71 -7.04 -3.21
C SER A 193 1.99 -7.68 -4.57
N PHE A 194 3.08 -7.26 -5.19
CA PHE A 194 3.61 -7.84 -6.42
C PHE A 194 5.14 -7.91 -6.37
N SER A 195 5.73 -8.76 -7.20
CA SER A 195 7.18 -8.88 -7.35
C SER A 195 7.77 -7.62 -7.98
N GLN A 196 9.03 -7.29 -7.68
CA GLN A 196 9.67 -6.08 -8.20
C GLN A 196 9.68 -5.99 -9.74
N ASN A 197 9.75 -7.13 -10.43
CA ASN A 197 9.69 -7.22 -11.89
C ASN A 197 8.26 -7.10 -12.47
N GLY A 198 7.23 -7.01 -11.63
CA GLY A 198 5.82 -6.87 -12.02
C GLY A 198 5.16 -8.15 -12.52
N LYS A 199 5.86 -9.29 -12.57
CA LYS A 199 5.35 -10.52 -13.20
C LYS A 199 4.48 -11.38 -12.28
N ARG A 200 4.65 -11.27 -10.98
CA ARG A 200 3.95 -12.08 -9.98
C ARG A 200 3.17 -11.21 -9.01
N SER A 201 1.94 -11.59 -8.75
CA SER A 201 1.09 -11.10 -7.66
C SER A 201 0.61 -12.29 -6.85
N LEU A 202 -0.14 -12.03 -5.78
CA LEU A 202 -0.80 -13.08 -4.99
C LEU A 202 -1.76 -13.90 -5.86
N ASP A 203 -1.80 -15.22 -5.68
CA ASP A 203 -2.78 -16.10 -6.33
C ASP A 203 -4.12 -16.13 -5.58
N GLY A 204 -4.15 -15.61 -4.35
CA GLY A 204 -5.38 -15.38 -3.59
C GLY A 204 -5.14 -14.90 -2.17
N ILE A 205 -6.20 -14.94 -1.37
CA ILE A 205 -6.18 -14.57 0.06
C ILE A 205 -6.66 -15.71 0.92
N ALA A 206 -6.12 -15.80 2.14
CA ALA A 206 -6.61 -16.70 3.17
C ALA A 206 -7.20 -15.93 4.35
N VAL A 207 -8.42 -16.31 4.74
CA VAL A 207 -9.18 -15.68 5.83
C VAL A 207 -9.61 -16.72 6.86
N VAL A 208 -9.76 -16.27 8.12
CA VAL A 208 -10.28 -17.08 9.23
C VAL A 208 -11.50 -16.39 9.82
N SER A 209 -11.29 -15.37 10.66
CA SER A 209 -12.34 -14.72 11.45
C SER A 209 -13.38 -14.01 10.59
N ASP A 210 -13.00 -13.46 9.42
CA ASP A 210 -13.93 -12.73 8.55
C ASP A 210 -15.09 -13.61 8.03
N ILE A 211 -14.90 -14.93 7.97
CA ILE A 211 -15.95 -15.91 7.63
C ILE A 211 -16.36 -16.70 8.88
N MET A 212 -15.41 -17.29 9.61
CA MET A 212 -15.71 -18.21 10.71
C MET A 212 -16.45 -17.54 11.87
N ALA A 213 -16.12 -16.28 12.18
CA ALA A 213 -16.78 -15.49 13.23
C ALA A 213 -17.94 -14.63 12.72
N ALA A 214 -18.26 -14.68 11.42
CA ALA A 214 -19.33 -13.87 10.85
C ALA A 214 -20.71 -14.45 11.21
N PRO A 215 -21.66 -13.62 11.70
CA PRO A 215 -23.04 -14.05 11.91
C PRO A 215 -23.72 -14.59 10.64
N ASP A 216 -23.32 -14.05 9.48
CA ASP A 216 -23.70 -14.55 8.16
C ASP A 216 -22.43 -14.77 7.31
N ALA A 217 -21.91 -16.00 7.39
CA ALA A 217 -20.73 -16.42 6.64
C ALA A 217 -20.94 -16.34 5.11
N GLY A 218 -22.17 -16.53 4.61
CA GLY A 218 -22.48 -16.46 3.19
C GLY A 218 -22.38 -15.03 2.66
N ALA A 219 -22.96 -14.06 3.38
CA ALA A 219 -22.83 -12.65 3.05
C ALA A 219 -21.38 -12.16 3.17
N ALA A 220 -20.65 -12.57 4.21
CA ALA A 220 -19.23 -12.24 4.35
C ALA A 220 -18.41 -12.76 3.17
N THR A 221 -18.60 -14.02 2.79
CA THR A 221 -17.93 -14.63 1.64
C THR A 221 -18.24 -13.91 0.33
N LYS A 222 -19.52 -13.57 0.08
CA LYS A 222 -19.92 -12.80 -1.11
C LYS A 222 -19.22 -11.45 -1.19
N ARG A 223 -19.07 -10.74 -0.06
CA ARG A 223 -18.32 -9.48 -0.02
C ARG A 223 -16.87 -9.69 -0.41
N LEU A 224 -16.21 -10.70 0.15
CA LEU A 224 -14.82 -11.02 -0.17
C LEU A 224 -14.65 -11.37 -1.66
N GLN A 225 -15.50 -12.24 -2.20
CA GLN A 225 -15.53 -12.53 -3.64
C GLN A 225 -15.74 -11.28 -4.50
N GLY A 226 -16.61 -10.35 -4.06
CA GLY A 226 -16.80 -9.07 -4.73
C GLY A 226 -15.54 -8.22 -4.79
N LEU A 227 -14.67 -8.28 -3.78
CA LEU A 227 -13.36 -7.63 -3.80
C LEU A 227 -12.40 -8.36 -4.74
N LEU A 228 -12.33 -9.69 -4.67
CA LEU A 228 -11.40 -10.48 -5.49
C LEU A 228 -11.69 -10.43 -7.00
N LYS A 229 -12.95 -10.23 -7.39
CA LYS A 229 -13.36 -10.09 -8.79
C LYS A 229 -13.14 -8.69 -9.37
N GLN A 230 -12.86 -7.70 -8.53
CA GLN A 230 -12.50 -6.36 -9.02
C GLN A 230 -11.09 -6.40 -9.62
N ASN A 231 -10.88 -5.62 -10.66
CA ASN A 231 -9.58 -5.48 -11.32
C ASN A 231 -8.89 -4.13 -11.00
N ALA A 232 -9.51 -3.31 -10.15
CA ALA A 232 -9.01 -1.98 -9.81
C ALA A 232 -9.41 -1.59 -8.39
N TYR A 233 -8.45 -1.05 -7.65
CA TYR A 233 -8.63 -0.49 -6.32
C TYR A 233 -8.75 1.02 -6.41
N HIS A 234 -9.98 1.53 -6.30
CA HIS A 234 -10.25 2.97 -6.31
C HIS A 234 -10.14 3.55 -4.89
N PHE A 235 -8.89 3.75 -4.43
CA PHE A 235 -8.57 4.40 -3.14
C PHE A 235 -8.80 5.91 -3.13
N ILE A 236 -8.98 6.48 -4.31
CA ILE A 236 -9.48 7.83 -4.61
C ILE A 236 -10.45 7.69 -5.79
N PRO A 237 -11.35 8.67 -6.02
CA PRO A 237 -12.25 8.63 -7.18
C PRO A 237 -11.45 8.51 -8.49
N PRO A 238 -11.80 7.55 -9.38
CA PRO A 238 -11.05 7.33 -10.61
C PRO A 238 -11.10 8.55 -11.53
N CYS A 239 -10.02 8.79 -12.26
CA CYS A 239 -9.99 9.80 -13.32
C CYS A 239 -10.92 9.33 -14.46
N SER A 240 -11.83 10.20 -14.90
CA SER A 240 -12.89 9.92 -15.87
C SER A 240 -12.44 10.15 -17.32
N VAL A 241 -11.17 10.50 -17.53
CA VAL A 241 -10.69 10.98 -18.83
C VAL A 241 -9.85 9.93 -19.51
N GLU A 242 -10.34 9.44 -20.65
CA GLU A 242 -9.49 8.90 -21.70
C GLU A 242 -8.56 10.03 -22.16
N LYS A 243 -7.26 9.99 -21.78
CA LYS A 243 -6.17 10.88 -22.23
C LYS A 243 -6.67 12.20 -22.85
N SER A 244 -7.13 13.16 -22.04
CA SER A 244 -7.59 14.45 -22.61
C SER A 244 -6.45 15.13 -23.36
N ASP A 245 -6.76 15.59 -24.58
CA ASP A 245 -5.91 16.45 -25.42
C ASP A 245 -5.70 17.87 -24.85
N LEU A 246 -6.11 18.11 -23.59
CA LEU A 246 -5.90 19.40 -22.93
C LEU A 246 -4.40 19.66 -22.76
N SER A 247 -3.97 20.87 -23.12
CA SER A 247 -2.61 21.33 -22.83
C SER A 247 -2.33 21.31 -21.33
N LEU A 248 -1.06 21.15 -20.93
CA LEU A 248 -0.66 21.19 -19.52
C LEU A 248 -1.15 22.47 -18.81
N HIS A 249 -1.05 23.64 -19.47
CA HIS A 249 -1.55 24.90 -18.92
C HIS A 249 -3.06 24.89 -18.70
N SER A 250 -3.85 24.35 -19.65
CA SER A 250 -5.30 24.21 -19.48
C SER A 250 -5.64 23.30 -18.30
N LYS A 251 -4.91 22.19 -18.13
CA LYS A 251 -5.07 21.27 -16.99
C LYS A 251 -4.76 21.98 -15.67
N ILE A 252 -3.65 22.71 -15.59
CA ILE A 252 -3.28 23.50 -14.40
C ILE A 252 -4.36 24.54 -14.08
N LYS A 253 -4.88 25.27 -15.08
CA LYS A 253 -5.96 26.24 -14.89
C LYS A 253 -7.19 25.61 -14.26
N THR A 254 -7.60 24.45 -14.77
CA THR A 254 -8.71 23.69 -14.22
C THR A 254 -8.45 23.25 -12.78
N VAL A 255 -7.24 22.77 -12.46
CA VAL A 255 -6.88 22.36 -11.10
C VAL A 255 -6.98 23.54 -10.13
N ILE A 256 -6.40 24.70 -10.47
CA ILE A 256 -6.45 25.91 -9.63
C ILE A 256 -7.90 26.37 -9.42
N SER A 257 -8.69 26.44 -10.50
CA SER A 257 -10.12 26.78 -10.40
C SER A 257 -10.86 25.82 -9.46
N ASN A 258 -10.61 24.52 -9.57
CA ASN A 258 -11.25 23.53 -8.70
C ASN A 258 -10.88 23.74 -7.22
N VAL A 259 -9.62 24.07 -6.91
CA VAL A 259 -9.20 24.37 -5.53
C VAL A 259 -9.91 25.63 -5.03
N ASN A 260 -9.97 26.68 -5.84
CA ASN A 260 -10.61 27.94 -5.46
C ASN A 260 -12.13 27.77 -5.24
N ASP A 261 -12.80 26.98 -6.09
CA ASP A 261 -14.24 26.75 -6.02
C ASP A 261 -14.63 25.84 -4.83
N LYS A 262 -13.79 24.84 -4.54
CA LYS A 262 -14.07 23.84 -3.50
C LYS A 262 -13.61 24.26 -2.10
N ALA A 263 -12.70 25.23 -2.02
CA ALA A 263 -12.03 25.67 -0.79
C ALA A 263 -11.67 24.52 0.18
N PRO A 264 -10.79 23.57 -0.24
CA PRO A 264 -10.48 22.35 0.51
C PRO A 264 -10.10 22.57 1.97
N LEU A 265 -10.49 21.63 2.84
CA LEU A 265 -9.97 21.55 4.20
C LEU A 265 -8.70 20.69 4.23
N ILE A 266 -7.59 21.24 4.70
CA ILE A 266 -6.33 20.52 4.80
C ILE A 266 -6.00 20.21 6.26
N HIS A 267 -6.20 18.95 6.62
CA HIS A 267 -5.85 18.41 7.93
C HIS A 267 -4.34 18.14 7.99
N HIS A 268 -3.65 18.90 8.82
CA HIS A 268 -2.23 18.81 9.03
C HIS A 268 -1.93 18.03 10.32
N ILE A 269 -1.23 16.91 10.18
CA ILE A 269 -0.54 16.25 11.28
C ILE A 269 0.94 16.44 11.02
N THR A 270 1.54 17.45 11.66
CA THR A 270 2.87 17.94 11.29
C THR A 270 3.65 18.48 12.48
N ASN A 271 4.95 18.73 12.28
CA ASN A 271 5.81 19.25 13.34
C ASN A 271 5.51 20.73 13.65
N LYS A 272 5.88 21.16 14.86
CA LYS A 272 5.63 22.53 15.35
C LYS A 272 6.19 23.64 14.46
N VAL A 273 7.35 23.40 13.83
CA VAL A 273 7.99 24.39 12.95
C VAL A 273 7.17 24.62 11.69
N HIS A 274 6.51 23.58 11.19
CA HIS A 274 5.69 23.66 9.98
C HIS A 274 4.27 24.17 10.23
N GLN A 275 3.69 24.04 11.44
CA GLN A 275 2.27 24.36 11.69
C GLN A 275 1.86 25.77 11.21
N ASN A 276 2.52 26.82 11.70
CA ASN A 276 2.18 28.20 11.30
C ASN A 276 2.45 28.45 9.82
N PHE A 277 3.58 27.95 9.30
CA PHE A 277 3.94 28.21 7.91
C PHE A 277 3.01 27.49 6.93
N GLY A 278 2.74 26.21 7.17
CA GLY A 278 1.77 25.40 6.41
C GLY A 278 0.36 25.97 6.49
N ALA A 279 -0.08 26.51 7.63
CA ALA A 279 -1.38 27.20 7.72
C ALA A 279 -1.47 28.38 6.75
N ASN A 280 -0.45 29.25 6.75
CA ASN A 280 -0.42 30.41 5.87
C ASN A 280 -0.31 30.04 4.39
N VAL A 281 0.47 29.00 4.06
CA VAL A 281 0.51 28.44 2.70
C VAL A 281 -0.86 27.90 2.28
N THR A 282 -1.56 27.19 3.16
CA THR A 282 -2.91 26.68 2.89
C THR A 282 -3.88 27.82 2.57
N LEU A 283 -3.89 28.86 3.41
CA LEU A 283 -4.74 30.04 3.21
C LEU A 283 -4.39 30.81 1.92
N SER A 284 -3.10 30.91 1.58
CA SER A 284 -2.66 31.57 0.35
C SER A 284 -3.19 30.90 -0.93
N LEU A 285 -3.54 29.62 -0.84
CA LEU A 285 -4.04 28.79 -1.94
C LEU A 285 -5.57 28.61 -1.87
N GLY A 286 -6.29 29.51 -1.19
CA GLY A 286 -7.75 29.48 -1.12
C GLY A 286 -8.34 28.29 -0.35
N SER A 287 -7.53 27.60 0.46
CA SER A 287 -7.92 26.42 1.24
C SER A 287 -7.96 26.75 2.74
N SER A 288 -8.58 25.90 3.55
CA SER A 288 -8.70 26.07 5.01
C SER A 288 -7.81 25.07 5.76
N PRO A 289 -6.86 25.49 6.62
CA PRO A 289 -6.05 24.56 7.40
C PRO A 289 -6.75 24.14 8.70
N ILE A 290 -6.52 22.89 9.13
CA ILE A 290 -6.77 22.45 10.50
C ILE A 290 -5.59 21.65 11.02
N MET A 291 -5.17 21.92 12.26
CA MET A 291 -3.99 21.33 12.91
C MET A 291 -4.39 20.34 14.02
N SER A 292 -5.54 19.66 13.87
CA SER A 292 -6.07 18.78 14.91
C SER A 292 -5.19 17.54 15.06
N GLU A 293 -4.78 17.27 16.30
CA GLU A 293 -4.12 16.03 16.67
C GLU A 293 -4.99 15.10 17.55
N ILE A 294 -6.32 15.25 17.45
CA ILE A 294 -7.29 14.57 18.30
C ILE A 294 -7.84 13.34 17.58
N GLU A 295 -7.64 12.15 18.15
CA GLU A 295 -8.05 10.88 17.53
C GLU A 295 -9.56 10.80 17.26
N SER A 296 -10.40 11.29 18.18
CA SER A 296 -11.85 11.27 18.03
C SER A 296 -12.38 12.18 16.92
N GLU A 297 -11.62 13.20 16.50
CA GLU A 297 -12.02 14.10 15.41
C GLU A 297 -11.63 13.55 14.02
N ALA A 298 -10.77 12.53 13.96
CA ALA A 298 -10.20 12.06 12.70
C ALA A 298 -11.26 11.63 11.67
N GLN A 299 -12.32 10.94 12.12
CA GLN A 299 -13.41 10.52 11.25
C GLN A 299 -14.26 11.72 10.77
N ASP A 300 -14.63 12.61 11.68
CA ASP A 300 -15.46 13.78 11.37
C ASP A 300 -14.75 14.70 10.37
N LEU A 301 -13.45 14.96 10.57
CA LEU A 301 -12.63 15.74 9.66
C LEU A 301 -12.49 15.07 8.29
N ALA A 302 -12.31 13.75 8.27
CA ALA A 302 -12.25 13.00 7.03
C ALA A 302 -13.58 13.04 6.28
N GLU A 303 -14.74 13.18 6.93
CA GLU A 303 -16.05 13.22 6.25
C GLU A 303 -16.34 14.57 5.58
N LEU A 304 -15.75 15.67 6.04
CA LEU A 304 -15.96 17.02 5.49
C LEU A 304 -15.64 17.13 3.99
N PRO A 305 -16.49 17.78 3.16
CA PRO A 305 -16.28 17.89 1.73
C PRO A 305 -14.87 18.38 1.37
N HIS A 306 -14.26 17.79 0.34
CA HIS A 306 -12.95 18.19 -0.19
C HIS A 306 -11.81 18.20 0.84
N ALA A 307 -11.93 17.43 1.93
CA ALA A 307 -10.84 17.28 2.89
C ALA A 307 -9.67 16.48 2.31
N ALA A 308 -8.44 16.87 2.67
CA ALA A 308 -7.23 16.10 2.41
C ALA A 308 -6.34 16.07 3.66
N LEU A 309 -5.62 14.97 3.84
CA LEU A 309 -4.70 14.78 4.96
C LEU A 309 -3.26 15.03 4.50
N LEU A 310 -2.57 15.95 5.16
CA LEU A 310 -1.11 16.08 5.10
C LEU A 310 -0.50 15.47 6.35
N LEU A 311 0.20 14.35 6.17
CA LEU A 311 0.88 13.64 7.24
C LEU A 311 2.40 13.80 7.14
N ASN A 312 3.00 14.44 8.14
CA ASN A 312 4.44 14.66 8.22
C ASN A 312 5.00 13.99 9.48
N THR A 313 5.96 13.08 9.30
CA THR A 313 6.51 12.27 10.41
C THR A 313 7.56 12.99 11.25
N GLY A 314 7.72 14.31 11.05
CA GLY A 314 8.37 15.19 12.02
C GLY A 314 7.55 15.43 13.29
N SER A 315 6.24 15.12 13.31
CA SER A 315 5.36 15.34 14.47
C SER A 315 5.63 14.38 15.64
N VAL A 316 5.17 14.77 16.84
CA VAL A 316 5.19 14.00 18.09
C VAL A 316 3.85 13.28 18.33
N ALA A 317 2.91 13.34 17.38
CA ALA A 317 1.60 12.73 17.50
C ALA A 317 1.71 11.21 17.81
N PRO A 318 0.87 10.66 18.71
CA PRO A 318 0.84 9.24 18.99
C PRO A 318 0.59 8.43 17.71
N VAL A 319 1.37 7.36 17.51
CA VAL A 319 1.26 6.50 16.32
C VAL A 319 -0.16 5.99 16.10
N GLN A 320 -0.89 5.72 17.18
CA GLN A 320 -2.27 5.23 17.12
C GLN A 320 -3.22 6.27 16.51
N MET A 321 -3.12 7.54 16.93
CA MET A 321 -3.91 8.63 16.34
C MET A 321 -3.61 8.75 14.84
N VAL A 322 -2.34 8.66 14.44
CA VAL A 322 -1.94 8.79 13.04
C VAL A 322 -2.53 7.66 12.20
N LYS A 323 -2.49 6.43 12.74
CA LYS A 323 -3.14 5.26 12.14
C LYS A 323 -4.64 5.48 11.96
N THR A 324 -5.32 5.97 13.00
CA THR A 324 -6.76 6.28 12.95
C THR A 324 -7.07 7.33 11.89
N ALA A 325 -6.26 8.38 11.76
CA ALA A 325 -6.41 9.38 10.69
C ALA A 325 -6.23 8.79 9.28
N ILE A 326 -5.17 8.00 9.06
CA ILE A 326 -4.95 7.33 7.77
C ILE A 326 -6.16 6.44 7.41
N ALA A 327 -6.63 5.64 8.36
CA ALA A 327 -7.78 4.76 8.16
C ALA A 327 -9.06 5.55 7.84
N ALA A 328 -9.32 6.65 8.55
CA ALA A 328 -10.47 7.52 8.32
C ALA A 328 -10.48 8.09 6.89
N TYR A 329 -9.36 8.66 6.42
CA TYR A 329 -9.25 9.22 5.07
C TYR A 329 -9.32 8.17 3.97
N ASN A 330 -8.69 6.99 4.15
CA ASN A 330 -8.81 5.89 3.19
C ASN A 330 -10.24 5.33 3.11
N LYS A 331 -10.95 5.22 4.24
CA LYS A 331 -12.34 4.73 4.30
C LYS A 331 -13.28 5.60 3.45
N VAL A 332 -13.08 6.91 3.45
CA VAL A 332 -13.87 7.88 2.67
C VAL A 332 -13.25 8.24 1.31
N LYS A 333 -12.19 7.51 0.91
CA LYS A 333 -11.49 7.65 -0.38
C LYS A 333 -10.94 9.06 -0.65
N LYS A 334 -10.42 9.72 0.39
CA LYS A 334 -9.85 11.06 0.30
C LYS A 334 -8.32 11.06 0.26
N PRO A 335 -7.71 12.10 -0.34
CA PRO A 335 -6.28 12.12 -0.56
C PRO A 335 -5.47 12.18 0.73
N ILE A 336 -4.36 11.47 0.74
CA ILE A 336 -3.34 11.55 1.79
C ILE A 336 -1.99 11.86 1.16
N VAL A 337 -1.36 12.95 1.60
CA VAL A 337 0.01 13.32 1.28
C VAL A 337 0.90 12.92 2.44
N PHE A 338 1.92 12.10 2.18
CA PHE A 338 2.85 11.60 3.17
C PHE A 338 4.24 12.21 2.97
N ASP A 339 4.77 12.80 4.04
CA ASP A 339 6.08 13.45 4.11
C ASP A 339 6.94 12.75 5.18
N PRO A 340 7.78 11.78 4.81
CA PRO A 340 8.52 10.93 5.73
C PRO A 340 9.80 11.60 6.23
N VAL A 341 9.66 12.76 6.86
CA VAL A 341 10.78 13.61 7.30
C VAL A 341 11.83 12.80 8.06
N GLY A 342 13.06 12.84 7.60
CA GLY A 342 14.19 12.15 8.24
C GLY A 342 14.02 10.63 8.29
N TYR A 343 13.31 10.04 7.31
CA TYR A 343 12.93 8.61 7.25
C TYR A 343 13.99 7.65 7.82
N SER A 344 15.22 7.69 7.29
CA SER A 344 16.31 6.80 7.69
C SER A 344 17.39 7.47 8.56
N ALA A 345 17.12 8.68 9.07
CA ALA A 345 18.06 9.40 9.93
C ALA A 345 18.27 8.70 11.27
N THR A 346 17.26 8.00 11.79
CA THR A 346 17.34 7.15 12.99
C THR A 346 16.54 5.86 12.81
N GLU A 347 16.88 4.83 13.58
CA GLU A 347 16.15 3.55 13.56
C GLU A 347 14.69 3.72 14.00
N THR A 348 14.43 4.61 14.98
CA THR A 348 13.08 4.95 15.42
C THR A 348 12.24 5.55 14.28
N ARG A 349 12.80 6.49 13.50
CA ARG A 349 12.10 7.06 12.34
C ARG A 349 11.87 6.01 11.25
N LEU A 350 12.85 5.13 11.01
CA LEU A 350 12.70 4.06 10.04
C LEU A 350 11.53 3.14 10.41
N LEU A 351 11.47 2.69 11.66
CA LEU A 351 10.41 1.82 12.16
C LEU A 351 9.03 2.52 12.14
N LEU A 352 8.98 3.78 12.56
CA LEU A 352 7.76 4.58 12.55
C LEU A 352 7.21 4.70 11.13
N ASN A 353 8.02 5.18 10.19
CA ASN A 353 7.58 5.40 8.82
C ASN A 353 7.18 4.08 8.14
N ASN A 354 7.91 2.98 8.36
CA ASN A 354 7.52 1.66 7.84
C ASN A 354 6.18 1.17 8.42
N THR A 355 5.94 1.45 9.70
CA THR A 355 4.66 1.14 10.35
C THR A 355 3.50 1.91 9.71
N LEU A 356 3.70 3.21 9.45
CA LEU A 356 2.68 4.07 8.85
C LEU A 356 2.44 3.73 7.37
N LEU A 357 3.51 3.51 6.60
CA LEU A 357 3.45 3.09 5.19
C LEU A 357 2.71 1.77 5.01
N SER A 358 2.76 0.87 6.01
CA SER A 358 2.04 -0.40 5.99
C SER A 358 0.56 -0.25 6.37
N HIS A 359 0.15 0.86 6.96
CA HIS A 359 -1.17 1.03 7.55
C HIS A 359 -2.26 1.43 6.56
N GLY A 360 -1.93 2.22 5.53
CA GLY A 360 -2.91 2.70 4.55
C GLY A 360 -2.33 2.93 3.17
N GLN A 361 -3.15 3.50 2.29
CA GLN A 361 -2.77 3.91 0.95
C GLN A 361 -2.58 5.42 0.88
N PHE A 362 -1.48 5.86 0.27
CA PHE A 362 -1.10 7.27 0.16
C PHE A 362 -1.26 7.72 -1.29
N THR A 363 -1.88 8.87 -1.47
CA THR A 363 -2.07 9.47 -2.79
C THR A 363 -0.77 10.04 -3.34
N CYS A 364 0.01 10.68 -2.46
CA CYS A 364 1.33 11.21 -2.80
C CYS A 364 2.32 10.94 -1.67
N ILE A 365 3.54 10.48 -2.00
CA ILE A 365 4.67 10.43 -1.08
C ILE A 365 5.70 11.46 -1.54
N LYS A 366 6.00 12.45 -0.71
CA LYS A 366 6.98 13.51 -1.03
C LYS A 366 8.16 13.43 -0.08
N GLY A 367 9.38 13.40 -0.59
CA GLY A 367 10.59 13.46 0.23
C GLY A 367 11.72 14.21 -0.47
N ASN A 368 12.75 14.57 0.28
CA ASN A 368 14.02 15.02 -0.29
C ASN A 368 14.80 13.85 -0.90
N ILE A 369 15.95 14.15 -1.51
CA ILE A 369 16.83 13.16 -2.13
C ILE A 369 17.17 12.01 -1.17
N GLY A 370 17.57 12.30 0.07
CA GLY A 370 17.96 11.28 1.04
C GLY A 370 16.79 10.36 1.43
N GLU A 371 15.61 10.93 1.62
CA GLU A 371 14.38 10.21 1.98
C GLU A 371 13.93 9.29 0.84
N ILE A 372 13.90 9.78 -0.40
CA ILE A 372 13.50 9.00 -1.58
C ILE A 372 14.50 7.89 -1.86
N LEU A 373 15.82 8.16 -1.79
CA LEU A 373 16.84 7.13 -1.93
C LEU A 373 16.71 6.05 -0.86
N SER A 374 16.37 6.42 0.36
CA SER A 374 16.17 5.48 1.46
C SER A 374 14.91 4.62 1.27
N LEU A 375 13.78 5.24 0.89
CA LEU A 375 12.53 4.53 0.58
C LEU A 375 12.67 3.58 -0.61
N ALA A 376 13.51 3.95 -1.58
CA ALA A 376 13.85 3.10 -2.72
C ALA A 376 14.82 1.96 -2.35
N ASN A 377 15.37 1.93 -1.13
CA ASN A 377 16.50 1.06 -0.73
C ASN A 377 17.74 1.24 -1.62
N MET A 378 17.95 2.46 -2.13
CA MET A 378 19.04 2.84 -3.04
C MET A 378 20.06 3.77 -2.37
N SER A 379 19.98 3.94 -1.04
CA SER A 379 20.97 4.73 -0.30
C SER A 379 22.25 3.92 -0.05
N LYS A 380 23.41 4.50 -0.36
CA LYS A 380 24.72 3.90 -0.06
C LYS A 380 25.16 4.09 1.40
N ASN A 381 24.55 5.02 2.16
CA ASN A 381 24.89 5.35 3.55
C ASN A 381 23.63 5.75 4.36
N LYS A 382 23.66 5.63 5.70
CA LYS A 382 22.59 6.18 6.57
C LYS A 382 22.53 7.71 6.43
N MET A 383 21.32 8.29 6.35
CA MET A 383 21.14 9.75 6.30
C MET A 383 21.71 10.41 7.57
N LYS A 384 22.45 11.52 7.41
CA LYS A 384 22.86 12.39 8.52
C LYS A 384 21.93 13.60 8.60
N GLY A 385 20.87 13.51 9.41
CA GLY A 385 19.93 14.63 9.61
C GLY A 385 18.85 14.76 8.52
N VAL A 386 18.20 15.93 8.46
CA VAL A 386 17.13 16.28 7.50
C VAL A 386 17.61 17.22 6.37
N ASP A 387 18.86 17.66 6.44
CA ASP A 387 19.47 18.56 5.46
C ASP A 387 19.85 17.81 4.18
N SER A 388 19.80 18.52 3.05
CA SER A 388 20.18 17.97 1.74
C SER A 388 21.70 17.85 1.69
N GLY A 389 22.25 16.63 1.85
CA GLY A 389 23.70 16.41 1.77
C GLY A 389 24.27 16.68 0.37
N ASP A 390 25.36 17.45 0.29
CA ASP A 390 26.08 17.86 -0.93
C ASP A 390 26.80 16.71 -1.65
N HIS A 391 26.06 15.77 -2.22
CA HIS A 391 26.58 14.86 -3.22
C HIS A 391 25.85 15.12 -4.53
N ILE A 392 26.60 15.42 -5.60
CA ILE A 392 26.06 15.49 -6.96
C ILE A 392 25.58 14.09 -7.32
N VAL A 393 24.30 13.81 -7.07
CA VAL A 393 23.64 12.57 -7.46
C VAL A 393 23.18 12.72 -8.91
N ASP A 394 23.44 11.71 -9.74
CA ASP A 394 22.98 11.68 -11.12
C ASP A 394 21.44 11.84 -11.18
N LYS A 395 20.98 12.78 -12.00
CA LYS A 395 19.55 13.05 -12.25
C LYS A 395 18.80 11.79 -12.69
N LYS A 396 19.43 10.91 -13.49
CA LYS A 396 18.83 9.62 -13.88
C LYS A 396 18.65 8.68 -12.70
N TYR A 397 19.60 8.69 -11.76
CA TYR A 397 19.53 7.89 -10.55
C TYR A 397 18.41 8.38 -9.61
N LEU A 398 18.23 9.70 -9.49
CA LEU A 398 17.12 10.29 -8.73
C LEU A 398 15.76 9.99 -9.37
N ALA A 399 15.66 10.06 -10.69
CA ALA A 399 14.45 9.67 -11.40
C ALA A 399 14.12 8.19 -11.18
N LEU A 400 15.10 7.29 -11.27
CA LEU A 400 14.91 5.87 -10.99
C LEU A 400 14.47 5.61 -9.55
N ALA A 401 15.07 6.29 -8.58
CA ALA A 401 14.66 6.18 -7.17
C ALA A 401 13.22 6.67 -6.95
N THR A 402 12.85 7.80 -7.55
CA THR A 402 11.47 8.33 -7.52
C THR A 402 10.48 7.35 -8.15
N LYS A 403 10.80 6.80 -9.34
CA LYS A 403 10.00 5.74 -10.01
C LYS A 403 9.86 4.51 -9.09
N THR A 404 10.93 4.13 -8.41
CA THR A 404 10.95 2.97 -7.49
C THR A 404 10.02 3.17 -6.30
N VAL A 405 10.03 4.35 -5.68
CA VAL A 405 9.10 4.69 -4.59
C VAL A 405 7.66 4.70 -5.10
N ALA A 406 7.40 5.36 -6.22
CA ALA A 406 6.06 5.43 -6.82
C ALA A 406 5.50 4.03 -7.10
N TYR A 407 6.32 3.17 -7.72
CA TYR A 407 5.99 1.78 -8.04
C TYR A 407 5.72 0.97 -6.77
N ASN A 408 6.66 0.97 -5.83
CA ASN A 408 6.63 0.12 -4.64
C ASN A 408 5.44 0.38 -3.71
N PHE A 409 5.01 1.63 -3.62
CA PHE A 409 3.89 2.05 -2.77
C PHE A 409 2.61 2.32 -3.55
N ARG A 410 2.65 2.19 -4.89
CA ARG A 410 1.52 2.42 -5.79
C ARG A 410 0.89 3.79 -5.59
N THR A 411 1.72 4.82 -5.74
CA THR A 411 1.45 6.21 -5.39
C THR A 411 2.06 7.16 -6.40
N VAL A 412 1.75 8.46 -6.30
CA VAL A 412 2.58 9.49 -6.93
C VAL A 412 3.73 9.83 -6.00
N ALA A 413 4.98 9.68 -6.43
CA ALA A 413 6.14 10.03 -5.63
C ALA A 413 6.75 11.36 -6.11
N VAL A 414 7.18 12.20 -5.17
CA VAL A 414 7.87 13.47 -5.44
C VAL A 414 9.22 13.45 -4.73
N CYS A 415 10.30 13.61 -5.49
CA CYS A 415 11.65 13.84 -4.98
C CYS A 415 12.01 15.31 -5.16
N THR A 416 12.21 16.03 -4.05
CA THR A 416 12.53 17.46 -4.09
C THR A 416 14.03 17.70 -4.14
N GLY A 417 14.45 18.71 -4.90
CA GLY A 417 15.83 19.15 -4.98
C GLY A 417 15.96 20.46 -5.77
N GLU A 418 17.12 20.68 -6.38
CA GLU A 418 17.25 21.72 -7.42
C GLU A 418 16.23 21.45 -8.54
N ASP A 419 16.28 20.22 -9.08
CA ASP A 419 15.22 19.64 -9.90
C ASP A 419 14.28 18.81 -9.03
N ASP A 420 12.98 18.96 -9.24
CA ASP A 420 12.00 18.04 -8.64
C ASP A 420 11.63 16.94 -9.62
N PHE A 421 11.59 15.70 -9.15
CA PHE A 421 11.13 14.55 -9.93
C PHE A 421 9.77 14.10 -9.41
N ILE A 422 8.84 13.83 -10.32
CA ILE A 422 7.48 13.38 -10.00
C ILE A 422 7.26 12.10 -10.79
N ALA A 423 6.91 10.99 -10.13
CA ALA A 423 6.63 9.72 -10.80
C ALA A 423 5.27 9.16 -10.39
N ASP A 424 4.56 8.50 -11.30
CA ASP A 424 3.24 7.92 -11.05
C ASP A 424 3.26 6.40 -11.18
N GLY A 425 3.26 5.71 -10.04
CA GLY A 425 3.19 4.25 -9.96
C GLY A 425 1.80 3.73 -9.64
N THR A 426 0.74 4.53 -9.82
CA THR A 426 -0.62 4.13 -9.47
C THR A 426 -1.22 3.14 -10.48
N PHE A 427 -0.84 3.24 -11.76
CA PHE A 427 -1.40 2.42 -12.86
C PHE A 427 -2.93 2.27 -12.79
N GLY A 428 -3.64 3.38 -12.58
CA GLY A 428 -5.11 3.39 -12.55
C GLY A 428 -5.76 2.61 -11.39
N GLY A 429 -4.98 2.16 -10.40
CA GLY A 429 -5.48 1.31 -9.32
C GLY A 429 -5.49 -0.18 -9.68
N GLU A 430 -4.98 -0.59 -10.84
CA GLU A 430 -5.09 -1.96 -11.32
C GLU A 430 -4.42 -2.98 -10.40
N TYR A 431 -5.11 -4.10 -10.17
CA TYR A 431 -4.57 -5.30 -9.53
C TYR A 431 -5.22 -6.55 -10.11
N LYS A 432 -4.52 -7.68 -10.04
CA LYS A 432 -5.03 -8.97 -10.51
C LYS A 432 -4.36 -10.11 -9.76
N LEU A 433 -5.11 -11.19 -9.48
CA LEU A 433 -4.55 -12.40 -8.89
C LEU A 433 -3.69 -13.18 -9.90
N GLY A 434 -2.57 -13.75 -9.46
CA GLY A 434 -1.72 -14.70 -10.19
C GLY A 434 -0.99 -14.19 -11.44
N HIS A 435 -1.21 -12.94 -11.86
CA HIS A 435 -0.73 -12.38 -13.13
C HIS A 435 0.14 -11.12 -12.97
N GLY A 436 0.54 -10.78 -11.75
CA GLY A 436 1.33 -9.59 -11.48
C GLY A 436 0.59 -8.32 -11.89
N LEU A 437 1.34 -7.38 -12.46
CA LEU A 437 0.89 -6.09 -12.98
C LEU A 437 0.78 -6.12 -14.52
N ASN A 438 0.52 -7.28 -15.11
CA ASN A 438 0.52 -7.47 -16.57
C ASN A 438 1.87 -7.05 -17.21
N LYS A 439 1.85 -6.09 -18.15
CA LYS A 439 3.01 -5.55 -18.87
C LYS A 439 3.71 -4.40 -18.14
N HIS A 440 3.22 -3.98 -16.96
CA HIS A 440 3.77 -2.83 -16.26
C HIS A 440 4.96 -3.24 -15.38
N SER A 441 6.11 -2.68 -15.72
CA SER A 441 7.36 -2.79 -14.97
C SER A 441 7.74 -1.43 -14.38
N LEU A 442 8.84 -1.42 -13.62
CA LEU A 442 9.41 -0.17 -13.11
C LEU A 442 9.78 0.82 -14.24
N ASP A 443 10.18 0.30 -15.41
CA ASP A 443 10.59 1.13 -16.54
C ASP A 443 9.39 1.86 -17.18
N ASP A 444 8.18 1.32 -17.04
CA ASP A 444 6.94 1.90 -17.56
C ASP A 444 6.38 3.03 -16.68
N VAL A 445 6.98 3.25 -15.50
CA VAL A 445 6.54 4.31 -14.58
C VAL A 445 6.85 5.68 -15.19
N PRO A 446 5.84 6.49 -15.56
CA PRO A 446 6.07 7.84 -16.07
C PRO A 446 6.75 8.69 -15.00
N CYS A 447 7.73 9.50 -15.43
CA CYS A 447 8.39 10.46 -14.55
C CYS A 447 8.60 11.78 -15.28
N LEU A 448 8.32 12.86 -14.55
CA LEU A 448 8.53 14.23 -14.99
C LEU A 448 9.62 14.88 -14.13
N ARG A 449 10.43 15.73 -14.77
CA ARG A 449 11.35 16.67 -14.12
C ARG A 449 10.76 18.07 -14.19
N VAL A 450 10.65 18.73 -13.04
CA VAL A 450 10.28 20.14 -12.90
C VAL A 450 11.52 20.93 -12.49
N GLU A 451 11.91 21.90 -13.29
CA GLU A 451 13.13 22.70 -13.08
C GLU A 451 12.87 24.20 -13.22
N ASN A 452 13.67 25.00 -12.51
CA ASN A 452 13.61 26.46 -12.61
C ASN A 452 14.97 27.13 -12.30
N GLY A 453 16.06 26.41 -12.56
CA GLY A 453 17.41 26.81 -12.14
C GLY A 453 17.62 26.73 -10.62
N PRO A 454 18.85 27.04 -10.15
CA PRO A 454 19.20 26.95 -8.73
C PRO A 454 18.53 28.06 -7.92
N ILE A 455 17.89 27.67 -6.81
CA ILE A 455 17.27 28.60 -5.84
C ILE A 455 17.81 28.28 -4.42
N PRO A 456 19.10 28.55 -4.12
CA PRO A 456 19.73 28.05 -2.89
C PRO A 456 19.07 28.52 -1.60
N ILE A 457 18.51 29.74 -1.59
CA ILE A 457 17.83 30.32 -0.42
C ILE A 457 16.58 29.53 0.00
N MET A 458 15.99 28.75 -0.91
CA MET A 458 14.83 27.91 -0.62
C MET A 458 15.17 26.79 0.38
N GLY A 459 16.42 26.31 0.36
CA GLY A 459 16.95 25.37 1.35
C GLY A 459 17.38 26.02 2.66
N GLN A 460 17.37 27.35 2.77
CA GLN A 460 17.82 28.10 3.95
C GLN A 460 16.68 28.58 4.84
N ILE A 461 15.42 28.24 4.50
CA ILE A 461 14.28 28.44 5.37
C ILE A 461 13.78 27.10 5.92
N THR A 462 13.32 27.10 7.16
CA THR A 462 12.74 25.90 7.76
C THR A 462 11.43 25.51 7.07
N ALA A 463 11.18 24.22 6.95
CA ALA A 463 9.92 23.65 6.46
C ALA A 463 9.53 24.02 5.01
N SER A 464 10.45 24.51 4.16
CA SER A 464 10.17 24.71 2.72
C SER A 464 9.68 23.42 2.06
N GLY A 465 10.38 22.29 2.27
CA GLY A 465 9.96 21.00 1.74
C GLY A 465 8.60 20.54 2.28
N CYS A 466 8.29 20.81 3.55
CA CYS A 466 7.01 20.47 4.17
C CYS A 466 5.87 21.29 3.55
N SER A 467 6.12 22.58 3.26
CA SER A 467 5.14 23.48 2.66
C SER A 467 4.83 23.15 1.21
N LEU A 468 5.76 22.53 0.46
CA LEU A 468 5.39 21.89 -0.81
C LEU A 468 4.37 20.77 -0.58
N GLY A 469 4.51 19.99 0.50
CA GLY A 469 3.51 19.00 0.92
C GLY A 469 2.14 19.63 1.15
N THR A 470 2.09 20.80 1.80
CA THR A 470 0.85 21.58 1.94
C THR A 470 0.27 22.01 0.59
N THR A 471 1.09 22.54 -0.33
CA THR A 471 0.63 22.91 -1.68
C THR A 471 0.05 21.72 -2.42
N ILE A 472 0.71 20.55 -2.38
CA ILE A 472 0.21 19.31 -2.96
C ILE A 472 -1.12 18.90 -2.32
N ALA A 473 -1.24 18.97 -1.00
CA ALA A 473 -2.47 18.63 -0.29
C ALA A 473 -3.63 19.56 -0.67
N CYS A 474 -3.41 20.88 -0.80
CA CYS A 474 -4.41 21.83 -1.26
C CYS A 474 -4.94 21.45 -2.64
N PHE A 475 -4.03 21.16 -3.57
CA PHE A 475 -4.37 20.80 -4.94
C PHE A 475 -5.12 19.47 -5.01
N LEU A 476 -4.71 18.47 -4.22
CA LEU A 476 -5.42 17.20 -4.14
C LEU A 476 -6.76 17.30 -3.41
N GLY A 477 -6.92 18.19 -2.44
CA GLY A 477 -8.23 18.46 -1.84
C GLY A 477 -9.24 18.99 -2.87
N GLY A 478 -8.76 19.79 -3.83
CA GLY A 478 -9.51 20.24 -4.99
C GLY A 478 -9.71 19.20 -6.10
N TYR A 479 -9.17 17.97 -5.94
CA TYR A 479 -9.16 16.94 -6.98
C TYR A 479 -10.52 16.71 -7.61
N ASP A 480 -10.48 16.52 -8.92
CA ASP A 480 -11.61 16.31 -9.79
C ASP A 480 -11.23 15.23 -10.79
N SER A 481 -12.15 14.31 -11.07
CA SER A 481 -11.88 13.17 -11.96
C SER A 481 -11.50 13.58 -13.38
N ARG A 482 -11.69 14.84 -13.81
CA ARG A 482 -11.25 15.35 -15.10
C ARG A 482 -9.73 15.46 -15.27
N ILE A 483 -8.96 15.48 -14.18
CA ILE A 483 -7.50 15.64 -14.20
C ILE A 483 -6.90 14.55 -13.33
N SER A 484 -5.84 13.88 -13.81
CA SER A 484 -5.23 12.81 -13.02
C SER A 484 -4.56 13.34 -11.75
N VAL A 485 -4.34 12.47 -10.77
CA VAL A 485 -3.54 12.81 -9.58
C VAL A 485 -2.13 13.22 -9.97
N PHE A 486 -1.51 12.52 -10.93
CA PHE A 486 -0.17 12.84 -11.41
C PHE A 486 -0.07 14.27 -11.95
N GLU A 487 -1.04 14.69 -12.77
CA GLU A 487 -1.12 16.05 -13.30
C GLU A 487 -1.44 17.08 -12.22
N THR A 488 -2.30 16.73 -11.25
CA THR A 488 -2.64 17.59 -10.11
C THR A 488 -1.41 17.86 -9.22
N VAL A 489 -0.63 16.82 -8.92
CA VAL A 489 0.63 16.94 -8.17
C VAL A 489 1.66 17.73 -8.98
N THR A 490 1.74 17.51 -10.30
CA THR A 490 2.62 18.28 -11.18
C THR A 490 2.30 19.78 -11.16
N ALA A 491 1.01 20.14 -11.22
CA ALA A 491 0.56 21.52 -11.11
C ALA A 491 0.99 22.18 -9.79
N ALA A 492 0.85 21.46 -8.67
CA ALA A 492 1.26 21.93 -7.34
C ALA A 492 2.77 22.19 -7.26
N VAL A 493 3.60 21.27 -7.78
CA VAL A 493 5.06 21.40 -7.79
C VAL A 493 5.51 22.54 -8.69
N MET A 494 4.92 22.70 -9.88
CA MET A 494 5.21 23.81 -10.77
C MET A 494 4.90 25.17 -10.15
N LEU A 495 3.74 25.30 -9.48
CA LEU A 495 3.36 26.53 -8.78
C LEU A 495 4.40 26.86 -7.71
N TYR A 496 4.71 25.89 -6.85
CA TYR A 496 5.61 26.09 -5.71
C TYR A 496 7.04 26.46 -6.16
N LYS A 497 7.56 25.77 -7.19
CA LYS A 497 8.89 26.07 -7.76
C LYS A 497 8.93 27.45 -8.43
N SER A 498 7.86 27.83 -9.14
CA SER A 498 7.75 29.16 -9.78
C SER A 498 7.66 30.27 -8.73
N ALA A 499 6.90 30.04 -7.66
CA ALA A 499 6.79 30.97 -6.55
C ALA A 499 8.13 31.13 -5.82
N GLY A 500 8.85 30.04 -5.57
CA GLY A 500 10.19 30.06 -4.98
C GLY A 500 11.19 30.87 -5.81
N PHE A 501 11.18 30.72 -7.14
CA PHE A 501 12.07 31.46 -8.02
C PHE A 501 11.80 32.97 -7.97
N LYS A 502 10.52 33.38 -8.09
CA LYS A 502 10.14 34.79 -8.04
C LYS A 502 10.36 35.39 -6.65
N ALA A 503 10.08 34.66 -5.57
CA ALA A 503 10.38 35.10 -4.21
C ALA A 503 11.88 35.32 -3.97
N ALA A 504 12.75 34.48 -4.54
CA ALA A 504 14.19 34.64 -4.42
C ALA A 504 14.69 35.95 -5.05
N SER A 505 14.06 36.41 -6.13
CA SER A 505 14.40 37.69 -6.78
C SER A 505 13.97 38.93 -5.98
N LEU A 506 12.99 38.78 -5.09
CA LEU A 506 12.40 39.87 -4.31
C LEU A 506 13.02 40.00 -2.90
N CYS A 507 13.54 38.90 -2.37
CA CYS A 507 13.99 38.83 -1.00
C CYS A 507 15.31 39.57 -0.73
N GLN A 508 15.50 39.96 0.53
CA GLN A 508 16.71 40.57 1.08
C GLN A 508 17.40 39.64 2.10
N GLY A 509 16.94 38.39 2.22
CA GLY A 509 17.38 37.42 3.22
C GLY A 509 16.30 36.38 3.52
N THR A 510 16.63 35.39 4.36
CA THR A 510 15.80 34.19 4.61
C THR A 510 14.39 34.51 5.13
N ALA A 511 14.26 35.45 6.07
CA ALA A 511 12.95 35.84 6.60
C ALA A 511 12.06 36.50 5.52
N SER A 512 12.61 37.47 4.77
CA SER A 512 11.88 38.12 3.68
C SER A 512 11.56 37.15 2.53
N PHE A 513 12.42 36.15 2.28
CA PHE A 513 12.15 35.11 1.31
C PHE A 513 10.91 34.29 1.70
N GLN A 514 10.80 33.90 2.98
CA GLN A 514 9.64 33.15 3.45
C GLN A 514 8.33 33.94 3.27
N VAL A 515 8.33 35.24 3.56
CA VAL A 515 7.16 36.12 3.35
C VAL A 515 6.84 36.23 1.86
N HIS A 516 7.83 36.56 1.02
CA HIS A 516 7.64 36.68 -0.42
C HIS A 516 7.22 35.38 -1.08
N LEU A 517 7.60 34.23 -0.54
CA LEU A 517 7.14 32.93 -1.03
C LEU A 517 5.64 32.78 -0.86
N VAL A 518 5.08 33.12 0.32
CA VAL A 518 3.63 33.07 0.56
C VAL A 518 2.90 34.10 -0.32
N ASP A 519 3.40 35.33 -0.40
CA ASP A 519 2.80 36.37 -1.25
C ASP A 519 2.81 35.96 -2.74
N THR A 520 3.90 35.35 -3.19
CA THR A 520 4.02 34.92 -4.58
C THR A 520 3.12 33.72 -4.87
N LEU A 521 2.99 32.77 -3.93
CA LEU A 521 2.03 31.67 -4.03
C LEU A 521 0.60 32.21 -4.17
N TYR A 522 0.22 33.14 -3.29
CA TYR A 522 -1.08 33.81 -3.36
C TYR A 522 -1.31 34.46 -4.72
N ASN A 523 -0.38 35.31 -5.16
CA ASN A 523 -0.53 36.04 -6.42
C ASN A 523 -0.61 35.10 -7.63
N LEU A 524 0.31 34.13 -7.76
CA LEU A 524 0.30 33.18 -8.89
C LEU A 524 -0.94 32.28 -8.89
N PHE A 525 -1.45 31.92 -7.71
CA PHE A 525 -2.69 31.15 -7.58
C PHE A 525 -3.91 31.97 -8.00
N GLN A 526 -4.03 33.21 -7.51
CA GLN A 526 -5.15 34.11 -7.86
C GLN A 526 -5.13 34.53 -9.33
N GLU A 527 -3.94 34.77 -9.90
CA GLU A 527 -3.78 35.12 -11.33
C GLU A 527 -4.20 33.97 -12.26
N ASN A 528 -4.11 32.72 -11.81
CA ASN A 528 -4.44 31.50 -12.55
C ASN A 528 -3.96 31.52 -14.03
N SER A 529 -2.73 31.96 -14.22
CA SER A 529 -2.11 32.15 -15.55
C SER A 529 -0.81 31.35 -15.66
N PRO A 530 -0.85 30.00 -15.67
CA PRO A 530 0.33 29.14 -15.68
C PRO A 530 1.31 29.39 -16.85
N GLU A 531 0.86 30.03 -17.93
CA GLU A 531 1.73 30.52 -19.01
C GLU A 531 2.78 31.55 -18.55
N THR A 532 2.58 32.22 -17.41
CA THR A 532 3.54 33.18 -16.82
C THR A 532 4.54 32.53 -15.88
N TRP A 533 4.34 31.25 -15.56
CA TRP A 533 5.18 30.53 -14.61
C TRP A 533 6.53 30.20 -15.23
N THR A 534 7.59 30.30 -14.44
CA THR A 534 8.96 30.12 -14.94
C THR A 534 9.43 28.67 -14.91
N ALA A 535 8.80 27.82 -14.09
CA ALA A 535 9.16 26.41 -14.00
C ALA A 535 8.84 25.64 -15.30
N LYS A 536 9.80 24.82 -15.74
CA LYS A 536 9.69 23.99 -16.94
C LYS A 536 9.50 22.53 -16.57
N VAL A 537 8.75 21.81 -17.40
CA VAL A 537 8.49 20.37 -17.23
C VAL A 537 9.06 19.60 -18.41
N SER A 538 9.72 18.48 -18.13
CA SER A 538 10.23 17.55 -19.14
C SER A 538 10.03 16.10 -18.71
N VAL A 539 9.92 15.18 -19.67
CA VAL A 539 9.82 13.72 -19.40
C VAL A 539 11.21 13.14 -19.17
N VAL A 540 11.33 12.17 -18.26
CA VAL A 540 12.60 11.54 -17.84
C VAL A 540 12.67 10.03 -18.11
#